data_AF-A0A1M7TR61-F1
#
_entry.id   AF-A0A1M7TR61-F1
#
_cell.length_a   1.000
_cell.length_b   1.000
_cell.length_c   1.000
_cell.angle_alpha   90.00
_cell.angle_beta   90.00
_cell.angle_gamma   90.00
#
_symmetry.space_group_name_H-M   'P 1'
#
loop_
_entity.id
_entity.type
_entity.pdbx_description
1 polymer ?
#
loop_
_entity_poly.entity_id
_entity_poly.type
_entity_poly.pdbx_seq_one_letter_code
_entity_poly.pdbx_strand_id
1 'polypeptide(L)'
;MLKVCIDPGHNGIGPDTGAAFKGLLEQTLTLKMAGMVRQGLEQQGGFQVMMTRDGDKVDGPCATVLDSLRTRCRIANEGNADLMVSIHVNAGGGTGSEVLIIDRGGKAEECANIMAPLLAEAGAWPNRGVKVQNLYVLRETRMPAILTENGFIDHEQDHSKLRQDQWLEAIAKAHIRGICSYLGREDEGNSQETPPSDSRQSLPALIIYYGEAEERVVPFLQEKLQAPALRLALITPQVINAARKIYGVGSIEEAYSIEGRKIPLYKLYGGESRIETAQAVLQAIRTGDV
;
A
#
# COMPACT_ATOMS: atom_id res chain seq x y z
N MET A 1 17.09 15.66 -10.99
CA MET A 1 16.07 14.82 -10.31
C MET A 1 16.33 14.90 -8.83
N LEU A 2 15.26 14.91 -8.03
CA LEU A 2 15.34 14.80 -6.57
C LEU A 2 15.61 13.34 -6.20
N LYS A 3 16.55 13.10 -5.30
CA LYS A 3 16.95 11.76 -4.88
C LYS A 3 16.27 11.39 -3.57
N VAL A 4 15.39 10.41 -3.60
CA VAL A 4 14.67 9.96 -2.39
C VAL A 4 15.15 8.56 -2.03
N CYS A 5 15.69 8.40 -0.83
CA CYS A 5 15.98 7.07 -0.30
C CYS A 5 14.76 6.54 0.46
N ILE A 6 14.17 5.45 -0.04
CA ILE A 6 13.12 4.71 0.65
C ILE A 6 13.79 3.50 1.31
N ASP A 7 13.61 3.38 2.62
CA ASP A 7 14.20 2.33 3.44
C ASP A 7 13.11 1.43 4.02
N PRO A 8 12.80 0.27 3.40
CA PRO A 8 11.89 -0.68 4.01
C PRO A 8 12.55 -1.31 5.23
N GLY A 9 12.03 -0.97 6.41
CA GLY A 9 12.53 -1.42 7.71
C GLY A 9 12.72 -2.94 7.76
N HIS A 10 13.72 -3.38 8.53
CA HIS A 10 14.09 -4.78 8.72
C HIS A 10 14.44 -5.54 7.43
N ASN A 11 14.70 -6.84 7.51
CA ASN A 11 15.13 -7.74 6.45
C ASN A 11 14.32 -9.04 6.55
N GLY A 12 13.96 -9.64 5.41
CA GLY A 12 13.39 -10.98 5.33
C GLY A 12 14.27 -12.09 5.92
N ILE A 13 15.60 -11.87 5.97
CA ILE A 13 16.60 -12.80 6.54
C ILE A 13 17.60 -12.13 7.48
N GLY A 14 18.26 -12.93 8.31
CA GLY A 14 19.27 -12.47 9.27
C GLY A 14 18.65 -12.08 10.63
N PRO A 15 19.36 -11.31 11.47
CA PRO A 15 18.91 -10.97 12.83
C PRO A 15 18.06 -9.69 12.92
N ASP A 16 17.90 -8.95 11.82
CA ASP A 16 17.16 -7.69 11.75
C ASP A 16 15.78 -7.92 11.12
N THR A 17 14.91 -8.72 11.75
CA THR A 17 13.60 -9.14 11.20
C THR A 17 12.42 -8.26 11.60
N GLY A 18 12.58 -7.44 12.64
CA GLY A 18 11.49 -6.63 13.18
C GLY A 18 10.41 -7.44 13.88
N ALA A 19 9.24 -6.84 14.03
CA ALA A 19 8.11 -7.41 14.74
C ALA A 19 7.36 -8.48 13.93
N ALA A 20 6.71 -9.41 14.63
CA ALA A 20 5.87 -10.44 14.05
C ALA A 20 4.64 -10.72 14.92
N PHE A 21 3.44 -10.73 14.34
CA PHE A 21 2.21 -11.01 15.07
C PHE A 21 1.15 -11.71 14.22
N LYS A 22 0.61 -12.84 14.74
CA LYS A 22 -0.41 -13.67 14.08
C LYS A 22 -0.12 -13.95 12.58
N GLY A 23 1.14 -14.20 12.25
CA GLY A 23 1.59 -14.49 10.88
C GLY A 23 1.70 -13.29 9.93
N LEU A 24 1.58 -12.05 10.42
CA LEU A 24 2.19 -10.90 9.74
C LEU A 24 3.63 -10.73 10.23
N LEU A 25 4.50 -10.29 9.32
CA LEU A 25 5.91 -9.98 9.57
C LEU A 25 6.16 -8.53 9.12
N GLU A 26 6.72 -7.70 9.98
CA GLU A 26 7.00 -6.29 9.71
C GLU A 26 7.84 -6.12 8.43
N GLN A 27 8.96 -6.87 8.34
CA GLN A 27 9.85 -6.93 7.17
C GLN A 27 9.14 -7.15 5.81
N THR A 28 7.97 -7.79 5.79
CA THR A 28 7.18 -8.04 4.59
C THR A 28 6.23 -6.87 4.29
N LEU A 29 5.60 -6.31 5.33
CA LEU A 29 4.73 -5.13 5.22
C LEU A 29 5.51 -3.90 4.76
N THR A 30 6.67 -3.66 5.37
CA THR A 30 7.55 -2.51 5.04
C THR A 30 8.04 -2.59 3.60
N LEU A 31 8.49 -3.77 3.14
CA LEU A 31 8.90 -3.99 1.74
C LEU A 31 7.76 -3.74 0.76
N LYS A 32 6.55 -4.21 1.08
CA LYS A 32 5.38 -4.03 0.23
C LYS A 32 4.98 -2.55 0.12
N MET A 33 4.88 -1.84 1.24
CA MET A 33 4.59 -0.40 1.25
C MET A 33 5.67 0.39 0.51
N ALA A 34 6.95 0.15 0.81
CA ALA A 34 8.07 0.82 0.16
C ALA A 34 8.14 0.58 -1.35
N GLY A 35 7.81 -0.63 -1.82
CA GLY A 35 7.71 -0.94 -3.26
C GLY A 35 6.63 -0.12 -3.98
N MET A 36 5.48 0.07 -3.33
CA MET A 36 4.40 0.92 -3.85
C MET A 36 4.78 2.41 -3.82
N VAL A 37 5.46 2.87 -2.76
CA VAL A 37 5.99 4.25 -2.68
C VAL A 37 7.01 4.51 -3.78
N ARG A 38 7.94 3.58 -4.04
CA ARG A 38 8.88 3.68 -5.16
C ARG A 38 8.16 3.82 -6.49
N GLN A 39 7.24 2.88 -6.79
CA GLN A 39 6.52 2.87 -8.06
C GLN A 39 5.74 4.18 -8.27
N GLY A 40 5.07 4.69 -7.23
CA GLY A 40 4.35 5.95 -7.32
C GLY A 40 5.27 7.15 -7.55
N LEU A 41 6.37 7.28 -6.79
CA LEU A 41 7.33 8.37 -6.99
C LEU A 41 8.01 8.31 -8.37
N GLU A 42 8.31 7.13 -8.89
CA GLU A 42 8.85 6.96 -10.25
C GLU A 42 7.83 7.38 -11.33
N GLN A 43 6.53 7.11 -11.11
CA GLN A 43 5.44 7.53 -12.01
C GLN A 43 5.21 9.05 -12.03
N GLN A 44 5.38 9.74 -10.89
CA GLN A 44 5.28 11.21 -10.77
C GLN A 44 6.40 11.95 -11.53
N GLY A 45 7.47 11.24 -11.89
CA GLY A 45 8.59 11.82 -12.62
C GLY A 45 9.45 12.81 -11.83
N GLY A 46 10.68 13.01 -12.29
CA GLY A 46 11.64 13.94 -11.67
C GLY A 46 12.24 13.46 -10.34
N PHE A 47 11.79 12.32 -9.81
CA PHE A 47 12.43 11.60 -8.71
C PHE A 47 13.39 10.53 -9.22
N GLN A 48 14.50 10.35 -8.51
CA GLN A 48 15.35 9.17 -8.56
C GLN A 48 15.20 8.44 -7.23
N VAL A 49 14.49 7.31 -7.23
CA VAL A 49 14.24 6.55 -6.00
C VAL A 49 15.36 5.54 -5.76
N MET A 50 15.90 5.54 -4.55
CA MET A 50 16.91 4.60 -4.10
C MET A 50 16.31 3.72 -3.00
N MET A 51 16.35 2.42 -3.17
CA MET A 51 15.89 1.46 -2.16
C MET A 51 17.08 0.99 -1.34
N THR A 52 16.97 0.92 -0.01
CA THR A 52 18.01 0.23 0.81
C THR A 52 17.95 -1.29 0.62
N ARG A 53 16.78 -1.81 0.24
CA ARG A 53 16.53 -3.17 -0.27
C ARG A 53 15.29 -3.21 -1.16
N ASP A 54 15.32 -4.10 -2.13
CA ASP A 54 14.18 -4.49 -2.98
C ASP A 54 13.78 -5.98 -2.82
N GLY A 55 14.45 -6.70 -1.90
CA GLY A 55 14.15 -8.08 -1.53
C GLY A 55 14.36 -8.36 -0.04
N ASP A 56 14.74 -9.61 0.28
CA ASP A 56 14.83 -10.12 1.65
C ASP A 56 15.95 -9.52 2.51
N LYS A 57 16.85 -8.70 1.96
CA LYS A 57 17.83 -7.97 2.77
C LYS A 57 18.36 -6.73 2.09
N VAL A 58 18.98 -5.85 2.88
CA VAL A 58 19.81 -4.73 2.41
C VAL A 58 20.86 -5.14 1.38
N ASP A 59 21.16 -4.23 0.44
CA ASP A 59 22.25 -4.38 -0.52
C ASP A 59 23.62 -4.16 0.14
N GLY A 60 24.05 -5.20 0.86
CA GLY A 60 25.32 -5.23 1.59
C GLY A 60 25.34 -6.26 2.72
N PRO A 61 26.24 -6.09 3.70
CA PRO A 61 26.32 -6.91 4.90
C PRO A 61 25.07 -6.81 5.78
N CYS A 62 24.60 -7.95 6.28
CA CYS A 62 23.45 -8.06 7.18
C CYS A 62 23.63 -9.16 8.24
N ALA A 63 24.88 -9.50 8.57
CA ALA A 63 25.20 -10.56 9.53
C ALA A 63 24.81 -10.19 10.97
N THR A 64 24.84 -8.89 11.29
CA THR A 64 24.30 -8.31 12.53
C THR A 64 23.27 -7.22 12.22
N VAL A 65 22.47 -6.86 13.22
CA VAL A 65 21.55 -5.70 13.15
C VAL A 65 22.34 -4.42 12.82
N LEU A 66 23.52 -4.25 13.43
CA LEU A 66 24.39 -3.11 13.17
C LEU A 66 24.91 -3.05 11.73
N ASP A 67 25.21 -4.19 11.11
CA ASP A 67 25.61 -4.25 9.69
C ASP A 67 24.47 -3.81 8.77
N SER A 68 23.24 -4.26 9.07
CA SER A 68 22.04 -3.85 8.35
C SER A 68 21.84 -2.33 8.44
N LEU A 69 21.82 -1.78 9.66
CA LEU A 69 21.63 -0.35 9.91
C LEU A 69 22.74 0.50 9.26
N ARG A 70 24.00 0.06 9.32
CA ARG A 70 25.13 0.69 8.61
C ARG A 70 24.92 0.69 7.10
N THR A 71 24.47 -0.43 6.53
CA THR A 71 24.24 -0.57 5.09
C THR A 71 23.12 0.36 4.62
N ARG A 72 22.01 0.50 5.36
CA ARG A 72 20.93 1.46 5.07
C ARG A 72 21.46 2.89 4.99
N CYS A 73 22.18 3.32 6.03
CA CYS A 73 22.78 4.67 6.10
C CYS A 73 23.80 4.88 4.98
N ARG A 74 24.63 3.88 4.67
CA ARG A 74 25.61 3.92 3.58
C ARG A 74 24.91 4.18 2.24
N ILE A 75 23.87 3.42 1.91
CA ILE A 75 23.14 3.55 0.63
C ILE A 75 22.56 4.97 0.48
N ALA A 76 21.91 5.51 1.52
CA ALA A 76 21.38 6.88 1.49
C ALA A 76 22.49 7.94 1.35
N ASN A 77 23.58 7.79 2.12
CA ASN A 77 24.69 8.75 2.17
C ASN A 77 25.53 8.76 0.88
N GLU A 78 25.89 7.59 0.35
CA GLU A 78 26.67 7.45 -0.90
C GLU A 78 25.80 7.75 -2.13
N GLY A 79 24.51 7.44 -2.07
CA GLY A 79 23.53 7.87 -3.06
C GLY A 79 23.39 9.40 -3.14
N ASN A 80 23.78 10.13 -2.09
CA ASN A 80 23.53 11.55 -1.89
C ASN A 80 22.03 11.86 -2.00
N ALA A 81 21.21 11.19 -1.16
CA ALA A 81 19.77 11.46 -1.11
C ALA A 81 19.46 12.87 -0.60
N ASP A 82 18.42 13.50 -1.13
CA ASP A 82 17.85 14.76 -0.66
C ASP A 82 16.89 14.55 0.54
N LEU A 83 16.33 13.34 0.66
CA LEU A 83 15.45 12.88 1.74
C LEU A 83 15.63 11.38 1.94
N MET A 84 15.59 10.92 3.20
CA MET A 84 15.41 9.50 3.54
C MET A 84 14.09 9.29 4.29
N VAL A 85 13.34 8.27 3.88
CA VAL A 85 12.10 7.82 4.54
C VAL A 85 12.24 6.35 4.88
N SER A 86 12.40 6.04 6.16
CA SER A 86 12.41 4.68 6.68
C SER A 86 10.98 4.27 7.04
N ILE A 87 10.50 3.14 6.52
CA ILE A 87 9.11 2.71 6.63
C ILE A 87 9.05 1.49 7.54
N HIS A 88 8.30 1.60 8.64
CA HIS A 88 8.18 0.62 9.73
C HIS A 88 6.72 0.38 10.14
N VAL A 89 6.49 -0.62 11.00
CA VAL A 89 5.19 -0.90 11.62
C VAL A 89 5.42 -1.22 13.10
N ASN A 90 4.72 -0.52 13.98
CA ASN A 90 5.01 -0.47 15.40
C ASN A 90 4.56 -1.75 16.14
N ALA A 91 5.02 -1.93 17.37
CA ALA A 91 4.59 -2.99 18.28
C ALA A 91 4.67 -2.52 19.75
N GLY A 92 4.07 -3.26 20.67
CA GLY A 92 4.03 -2.94 22.10
C GLY A 92 2.67 -2.45 22.60
N GLY A 93 1.57 -2.83 21.93
CA GLY A 93 0.20 -2.62 22.43
C GLY A 93 -0.37 -1.20 22.29
N GLY A 94 0.16 -0.39 21.36
CA GLY A 94 -0.43 0.90 20.97
C GLY A 94 -1.53 0.77 19.91
N THR A 95 -1.89 1.88 19.27
CA THR A 95 -2.65 1.96 18.00
C THR A 95 -2.34 3.30 17.34
N GLY A 96 -2.36 3.36 16.01
CA GLY A 96 -2.15 4.57 15.22
C GLY A 96 -0.71 4.78 14.77
N SER A 97 -0.49 5.83 13.97
CA SER A 97 0.82 6.13 13.36
C SER A 97 1.58 7.26 14.04
N GLU A 98 2.90 7.15 14.10
CA GLU A 98 3.85 8.20 14.51
C GLU A 98 4.95 8.40 13.47
N VAL A 99 5.59 9.58 13.49
CA VAL A 99 6.78 9.86 12.68
C VAL A 99 7.93 10.24 13.59
N LEU A 100 9.05 9.53 13.46
CA LEU A 100 10.23 9.66 14.29
C LEU A 100 11.33 10.47 13.58
N ILE A 101 11.96 11.38 14.32
CA ILE A 101 13.04 12.26 13.88
C ILE A 101 14.17 12.28 14.92
N ILE A 102 15.38 12.67 14.52
CA ILE A 102 16.55 12.71 15.42
C ILE A 102 16.56 13.91 16.37
N ASP A 103 16.05 15.06 15.92
CA ASP A 103 16.00 16.33 16.65
C ASP A 103 14.83 17.23 16.19
N ARG A 104 14.66 18.39 16.80
CA ARG A 104 13.61 19.39 16.50
C ARG A 104 14.21 20.62 15.80
N GLY A 105 13.40 21.35 15.05
CA GLY A 105 13.74 22.64 14.43
C GLY A 105 14.45 22.54 13.08
N GLY A 106 14.54 21.35 12.49
CA GLY A 106 15.17 21.10 11.20
C GLY A 106 14.22 20.54 10.13
N LYS A 107 14.72 20.41 8.91
CA LYS A 107 14.00 19.88 7.74
C LYS A 107 13.34 18.52 7.93
N ALA A 108 13.90 17.67 8.79
CA ALA A 108 13.28 16.38 9.14
C ALA A 108 11.94 16.58 9.87
N GLU A 109 11.84 17.58 10.75
CA GLU A 109 10.59 17.95 11.42
C GLU A 109 9.57 18.56 10.45
N GLU A 110 10.01 19.39 9.51
CA GLU A 110 9.15 19.94 8.44
C GLU A 110 8.49 18.80 7.64
N CYS A 111 9.30 17.82 7.19
CA CYS A 111 8.81 16.63 6.49
C CYS A 111 7.88 15.78 7.38
N ALA A 112 8.25 15.56 8.64
CA ALA A 112 7.47 14.74 9.57
C ALA A 112 6.11 15.37 9.92
N ASN A 113 6.03 16.70 10.04
CA ASN A 113 4.77 17.41 10.30
C ASN A 113 3.80 17.37 9.11
N ILE A 114 4.30 17.31 7.88
CA ILE A 114 3.50 17.04 6.68
C ILE A 114 3.03 15.57 6.69
N MET A 115 3.93 14.64 7.00
CA MET A 115 3.70 13.19 6.91
C MET A 115 2.70 12.66 7.97
N ALA A 116 2.84 13.07 9.23
CA ALA A 116 2.07 12.52 10.34
C ALA A 116 0.53 12.56 10.18
N PRO A 117 -0.12 13.67 9.78
CA PRO A 117 -1.57 13.68 9.55
C PRO A 117 -1.99 12.81 8.35
N LEU A 118 -1.20 12.78 7.26
CA LEU A 118 -1.51 12.01 6.07
C LEU A 118 -1.53 10.50 6.35
N LEU A 119 -0.56 9.99 7.13
CA LEU A 119 -0.50 8.58 7.52
C LEU A 119 -1.64 8.19 8.47
N ALA A 120 -2.04 9.08 9.36
CA ALA A 120 -3.14 8.85 10.29
C ALA A 120 -4.50 8.79 9.57
N GLU A 121 -4.71 9.69 8.61
CA GLU A 121 -5.87 9.71 7.72
C GLU A 121 -5.92 8.42 6.87
N ALA A 122 -4.83 8.08 6.18
CA ALA A 122 -4.77 6.92 5.30
C ALA A 122 -4.98 5.58 6.00
N GLY A 123 -4.49 5.44 7.24
CA GLY A 123 -4.75 4.26 8.08
C GLY A 123 -6.07 4.31 8.85
N ALA A 124 -6.82 5.42 8.79
CA ALA A 124 -8.02 5.69 9.60
C ALA A 124 -7.82 5.34 11.09
N TRP A 125 -6.71 5.78 11.68
CA TRP A 125 -6.28 5.46 13.04
C TRP A 125 -5.71 6.71 13.74
N PRO A 126 -5.46 6.69 15.06
CA PRO A 126 -5.00 7.89 15.78
C PRO A 126 -3.68 8.44 15.24
N ASN A 127 -3.61 9.78 15.08
CA ASN A 127 -2.34 10.47 14.87
C ASN A 127 -1.60 10.58 16.21
N ARG A 128 -0.46 9.89 16.35
CA ARG A 128 0.39 9.90 17.55
C ARG A 128 1.48 10.98 17.49
N GLY A 129 1.50 11.75 16.40
CA GLY A 129 2.35 12.91 16.19
C GLY A 129 3.80 12.61 15.82
N VAL A 130 4.57 13.69 15.71
CA VAL A 130 6.02 13.65 15.48
C VAL A 130 6.75 13.50 16.81
N LYS A 131 7.73 12.60 16.89
CA LYS A 131 8.50 12.31 18.11
C LYS A 131 10.01 12.30 17.86
N VAL A 132 10.77 12.71 18.86
CA VAL A 132 12.25 12.63 18.83
C VAL A 132 12.68 11.26 19.33
N GLN A 133 13.52 10.55 18.57
CA GLN A 133 14.06 9.26 18.97
C GLN A 133 15.47 9.04 18.41
N ASN A 134 16.38 8.52 19.25
CA ASN A 134 17.79 8.33 18.90
C ASN A 134 18.04 7.03 18.09
N LEU A 135 17.41 6.91 16.92
CA LEU A 135 17.54 5.74 16.04
C LEU A 135 18.74 5.85 15.11
N TYR A 136 19.40 4.70 14.85
CA TYR A 136 20.63 4.65 14.05
C TYR A 136 20.44 5.25 12.65
N VAL A 137 19.36 4.87 11.96
CA VAL A 137 19.05 5.36 10.60
C VAL A 137 18.62 6.83 10.53
N LEU A 138 18.32 7.47 11.67
CA LEU A 138 18.03 8.90 11.74
C LEU A 138 19.27 9.72 12.12
N ARG A 139 20.19 9.13 12.90
CA ARG A 139 21.42 9.78 13.40
C ARG A 139 22.60 9.71 12.42
N GLU A 140 22.74 8.59 11.71
CA GLU A 140 23.93 8.30 10.90
C GLU A 140 23.76 8.64 9.40
N THR A 141 22.66 9.30 9.07
CA THR A 141 22.31 9.83 7.74
C THR A 141 22.61 11.31 7.64
N ARG A 142 23.08 11.75 6.47
CA ARG A 142 23.54 13.14 6.23
C ARG A 142 22.46 14.08 5.69
N MET A 143 21.36 13.53 5.22
CA MET A 143 20.20 14.25 4.70
C MET A 143 19.06 14.25 5.73
N PRO A 144 18.02 15.10 5.56
CA PRO A 144 16.80 14.99 6.34
C PRO A 144 16.26 13.55 6.29
N ALA A 145 16.07 12.96 7.46
CA ALA A 145 15.61 11.58 7.59
C ALA A 145 14.40 11.53 8.53
N ILE A 146 13.36 10.81 8.10
CA ILE A 146 12.19 10.47 8.93
C ILE A 146 12.01 8.96 8.97
N LEU A 147 11.45 8.44 10.05
CA LEU A 147 10.99 7.05 10.14
C LEU A 147 9.49 7.03 10.45
N THR A 148 8.70 6.32 9.65
CA THR A 148 7.25 6.26 9.77
C THR A 148 6.82 4.94 10.40
N GLU A 149 6.07 5.02 11.49
CA GLU A 149 5.49 3.88 12.18
C GLU A 149 4.02 3.75 11.76
N ASN A 150 3.70 2.79 10.92
CA ASN A 150 2.43 2.75 10.18
C ASN A 150 1.40 1.84 10.85
N GLY A 151 0.94 2.25 12.03
CA GLY A 151 0.04 1.45 12.89
C GLY A 151 0.80 0.39 13.69
N PHE A 152 0.07 -0.36 14.53
CA PHE A 152 0.63 -1.38 15.42
C PHE A 152 0.32 -2.80 14.92
N ILE A 153 1.36 -3.59 14.64
CA ILE A 153 1.22 -4.97 14.15
C ILE A 153 0.56 -5.89 15.18
N ASP A 154 0.64 -5.56 16.48
CA ASP A 154 0.09 -6.33 17.59
C ASP A 154 -1.25 -5.81 18.13
N HIS A 155 -1.81 -4.75 17.53
CA HIS A 155 -3.12 -4.22 17.87
C HIS A 155 -4.21 -4.71 16.92
N GLU A 156 -5.30 -5.29 17.41
CA GLU A 156 -6.26 -6.03 16.57
C GLU A 156 -6.85 -5.21 15.41
N GLN A 157 -7.16 -3.92 15.62
CA GLN A 157 -7.75 -3.06 14.58
C GLN A 157 -6.72 -2.69 13.49
N ASP A 158 -5.54 -2.21 13.90
CA ASP A 158 -4.42 -1.87 13.03
C ASP A 158 -3.94 -3.12 12.27
N HIS A 159 -3.73 -4.24 12.96
CA HIS A 159 -3.37 -5.55 12.39
C HIS A 159 -4.36 -5.98 11.30
N SER A 160 -5.66 -5.90 11.57
CA SER A 160 -6.70 -6.25 10.59
C SER A 160 -6.58 -5.44 9.29
N LYS A 161 -6.29 -4.12 9.39
CA LYS A 161 -6.03 -3.25 8.25
C LYS A 161 -4.71 -3.60 7.55
N LEU A 162 -3.65 -3.87 8.30
CA LEU A 162 -2.34 -4.27 7.78
C LEU A 162 -2.36 -5.61 7.02
N ARG A 163 -3.40 -6.45 7.19
CA ARG A 163 -3.64 -7.66 6.35
C ARG A 163 -4.27 -7.36 4.98
N GLN A 164 -4.60 -6.11 4.66
CA GLN A 164 -5.46 -5.75 3.52
C GLN A 164 -4.76 -4.75 2.60
N ASP A 165 -4.61 -5.12 1.34
CA ASP A 165 -3.84 -4.35 0.34
C ASP A 165 -4.34 -2.92 0.16
N GLN A 166 -5.66 -2.67 0.20
CA GLN A 166 -6.23 -1.34 0.11
C GLN A 166 -5.71 -0.34 1.15
N TRP A 167 -5.41 -0.81 2.37
CA TRP A 167 -4.89 0.04 3.45
C TRP A 167 -3.38 0.28 3.27
N LEU A 168 -2.64 -0.74 2.83
CA LEU A 168 -1.21 -0.60 2.49
C LEU A 168 -1.03 0.35 1.29
N GLU A 169 -1.91 0.30 0.30
CA GLU A 169 -1.97 1.23 -0.83
C GLU A 169 -2.31 2.65 -0.38
N ALA A 170 -3.28 2.84 0.50
CA ALA A 170 -3.62 4.15 1.06
C ALA A 170 -2.42 4.76 1.81
N ILE A 171 -1.75 3.96 2.65
CA ILE A 171 -0.53 4.37 3.37
C ILE A 171 0.60 4.72 2.39
N ALA A 172 0.79 3.94 1.32
CA ALA A 172 1.79 4.27 0.30
C ALA A 172 1.46 5.58 -0.45
N LYS A 173 0.19 5.83 -0.79
CA LYS A 173 -0.27 7.11 -1.36
C LYS A 173 -0.02 8.29 -0.42
N ALA A 174 -0.27 8.13 0.88
CA ALA A 174 0.05 9.16 1.88
C ALA A 174 1.55 9.47 1.96
N HIS A 175 2.43 8.45 1.87
CA HIS A 175 3.88 8.66 1.75
C HIS A 175 4.25 9.42 0.48
N ILE A 176 3.72 9.04 -0.69
CA ILE A 176 3.98 9.71 -1.97
C ILE A 176 3.58 11.20 -1.87
N ARG A 177 2.34 11.48 -1.43
CA ARG A 177 1.83 12.85 -1.24
C ARG A 177 2.67 13.65 -0.25
N GLY A 178 3.08 13.05 0.87
CA GLY A 178 3.93 13.70 1.88
C GLY A 178 5.33 14.02 1.36
N ILE A 179 5.94 13.10 0.59
CA ILE A 179 7.25 13.29 -0.04
C ILE A 179 7.19 14.37 -1.13
N CYS A 180 6.18 14.34 -2.01
CA CYS A 180 5.98 15.37 -3.03
C CYS A 180 5.76 16.74 -2.40
N SER A 181 4.87 16.84 -1.41
CA SER A 181 4.57 18.10 -0.72
C SER A 181 5.77 18.69 0.00
N TYR A 182 6.57 17.87 0.70
CA TYR A 182 7.79 18.34 1.37
C TYR A 182 8.88 18.77 0.37
N LEU A 183 9.02 18.07 -0.76
CA LEU A 183 10.03 18.39 -1.78
C LEU A 183 9.56 19.44 -2.81
N GLY A 184 8.42 20.10 -2.59
CA GLY A 184 7.91 21.16 -3.48
C GLY A 184 7.53 20.67 -4.88
N ARG A 185 7.00 19.45 -4.97
CA ARG A 185 6.53 18.82 -6.20
C ARG A 185 5.01 18.72 -6.18
N GLU A 186 4.37 19.00 -7.30
CA GLU A 186 2.95 18.68 -7.48
C GLU A 186 2.76 17.16 -7.45
N ASP A 187 1.64 16.72 -6.89
CA ASP A 187 1.19 15.33 -6.94
C ASP A 187 0.28 15.21 -8.17
N GLU A 188 0.85 14.81 -9.30
CA GLU A 188 0.14 14.59 -10.57
C GLU A 188 -0.91 13.47 -10.47
N GLY A 189 -0.91 12.71 -9.37
CA GLY A 189 -1.97 11.76 -9.00
C GLY A 189 -3.21 12.42 -8.36
N ASN A 190 -3.23 13.75 -8.20
CA ASN A 190 -4.28 14.48 -7.48
C ASN A 190 -4.71 15.78 -8.18
N SER A 191 -5.33 15.67 -9.36
CA SER A 191 -6.34 16.64 -9.76
C SER A 191 -7.48 16.59 -8.73
N GLN A 192 -7.74 17.70 -8.04
CA GLN A 192 -8.49 17.75 -6.78
C GLN A 192 -9.76 16.87 -6.75
N GLU A 193 -9.68 15.73 -6.04
CA GLU A 193 -10.88 15.11 -5.48
C GLU A 193 -11.34 15.94 -4.28
N THR A 194 -12.44 16.67 -4.45
CA THR A 194 -13.19 17.24 -3.32
C THR A 194 -13.65 16.10 -2.40
N PRO A 195 -13.74 16.33 -1.06
CA PRO A 195 -14.19 15.29 -0.15
C PRO A 195 -15.57 14.78 -0.59
N PRO A 196 -15.81 13.46 -0.64
CA PRO A 196 -16.97 12.91 -1.33
C PRO A 196 -18.27 13.33 -0.65
N SER A 197 -18.98 14.25 -1.31
CA SER A 197 -20.36 14.61 -0.99
C SER A 197 -21.30 13.47 -1.40
N ASP A 198 -21.43 12.47 -0.52
CA ASP A 198 -22.43 11.40 -0.51
C ASP A 198 -22.84 10.83 -1.90
N SER A 199 -21.85 10.54 -2.75
CA SER A 199 -22.03 10.09 -4.14
C SER A 199 -21.53 8.67 -4.39
N ARG A 200 -21.66 7.76 -3.40
CA ARG A 200 -21.30 6.33 -3.50
C ARG A 200 -22.19 5.50 -4.44
N GLN A 201 -22.73 6.09 -5.51
CA GLN A 201 -23.78 5.51 -6.36
C GLN A 201 -23.41 5.28 -7.84
N SER A 202 -22.18 5.56 -8.29
CA SER A 202 -21.88 5.55 -9.75
C SER A 202 -20.59 4.87 -10.22
N LEU A 203 -19.96 3.98 -9.44
CA LEU A 203 -18.92 3.09 -9.96
C LEU A 203 -19.52 1.72 -10.34
N PRO A 204 -19.59 1.36 -11.64
CA PRO A 204 -20.14 0.07 -12.06
C PRO A 204 -19.19 -1.07 -11.69
N ALA A 205 -19.59 -1.89 -10.72
CA ALA A 205 -18.82 -3.07 -10.31
C ALA A 205 -18.99 -4.23 -11.31
N LEU A 206 -17.94 -5.02 -11.51
CA LEU A 206 -18.05 -6.35 -12.12
C LEU A 206 -18.04 -7.41 -11.00
N ILE A 207 -19.08 -8.23 -10.95
CA ILE A 207 -19.31 -9.19 -9.86
C ILE A 207 -19.05 -10.60 -10.34
N ILE A 208 -18.01 -11.24 -9.80
CA ILE A 208 -17.61 -12.60 -10.14
C ILE A 208 -17.88 -13.50 -8.93
N TYR A 209 -18.71 -14.53 -9.09
CA TYR A 209 -19.10 -15.40 -7.96
C TYR A 209 -18.65 -16.85 -8.12
N TYR A 210 -18.46 -17.52 -6.98
CA TYR A 210 -18.01 -18.91 -6.91
C TYR A 210 -19.19 -19.89 -6.72
N GLY A 211 -19.11 -21.07 -7.34
CA GLY A 211 -19.89 -22.26 -6.96
C GLY A 211 -20.77 -22.91 -8.04
N GLU A 212 -21.46 -23.96 -7.63
CA GLU A 212 -22.50 -24.68 -8.39
C GLU A 212 -23.85 -23.94 -8.42
N ALA A 213 -23.87 -22.63 -8.15
CA ALA A 213 -25.11 -21.86 -8.22
C ALA A 213 -25.61 -21.86 -9.67
N GLU A 214 -26.85 -22.32 -9.83
CA GLU A 214 -27.54 -22.49 -11.11
C GLU A 214 -27.49 -21.21 -11.97
N GLU A 215 -27.58 -21.37 -13.29
CA GLU A 215 -27.50 -20.26 -14.26
C GLU A 215 -28.49 -19.11 -13.98
N ARG A 216 -29.64 -19.44 -13.36
CA ARG A 216 -30.66 -18.52 -12.83
C ARG A 216 -30.16 -17.48 -11.81
N VAL A 217 -28.97 -17.67 -11.23
CA VAL A 217 -28.38 -16.75 -10.23
C VAL A 217 -27.75 -15.52 -10.88
N VAL A 218 -27.28 -15.62 -12.13
CA VAL A 218 -26.67 -14.47 -12.84
C VAL A 218 -27.66 -13.30 -13.01
N PRO A 219 -28.89 -13.49 -13.55
CA PRO A 219 -29.85 -12.39 -13.68
C PRO A 219 -30.25 -11.77 -12.35
N PHE A 220 -30.45 -12.58 -11.30
CA PHE A 220 -30.80 -12.10 -9.96
C PHE A 220 -29.73 -11.19 -9.36
N LEU A 221 -28.44 -11.56 -9.49
CA LEU A 221 -27.34 -10.73 -9.02
C LEU A 221 -27.22 -9.43 -9.85
N GLN A 222 -27.45 -9.50 -11.17
CA GLN A 222 -27.43 -8.33 -12.05
C GLN A 222 -28.53 -7.32 -11.70
N GLU A 223 -29.76 -7.80 -11.49
CA GLU A 223 -30.90 -6.98 -11.06
C GLU A 223 -30.65 -6.36 -9.67
N LYS A 224 -30.29 -7.20 -8.69
CA LYS A 224 -30.20 -6.78 -7.29
C LYS A 224 -29.02 -5.84 -7.00
N LEU A 225 -27.92 -5.98 -7.73
CA LEU A 225 -26.68 -5.24 -7.50
C LEU A 225 -26.41 -4.19 -8.59
N GLN A 226 -27.31 -4.07 -9.59
CA GLN A 226 -27.24 -3.13 -10.71
C GLN A 226 -25.90 -3.16 -11.45
N ALA A 227 -25.32 -4.36 -11.55
CA ALA A 227 -23.92 -4.59 -11.89
C ALA A 227 -23.78 -5.85 -12.77
N PRO A 228 -22.96 -5.85 -13.84
CA PRO A 228 -22.68 -7.06 -14.59
C PRO A 228 -22.15 -8.18 -13.68
N ALA A 229 -22.74 -9.37 -13.79
CA ALA A 229 -22.35 -10.55 -13.03
C ALA A 229 -21.93 -11.71 -13.93
N LEU A 230 -20.90 -12.46 -13.52
CA LEU A 230 -20.39 -13.65 -14.21
C LEU A 230 -20.11 -14.79 -13.22
N ARG A 231 -20.37 -16.02 -13.68
CA ARG A 231 -20.01 -17.24 -12.95
C ARG A 231 -18.53 -17.57 -13.19
N LEU A 232 -17.75 -17.78 -12.12
CA LEU A 232 -16.31 -18.06 -12.24
C LEU A 232 -15.98 -19.29 -13.10
N ALA A 233 -16.88 -20.27 -13.20
CA ALA A 233 -16.71 -21.46 -14.04
C ALA A 233 -16.56 -21.15 -15.55
N LEU A 234 -16.92 -19.94 -16.00
CA LEU A 234 -16.73 -19.45 -17.37
C LEU A 234 -15.44 -18.61 -17.53
N ILE A 235 -14.64 -18.47 -16.48
CA ILE A 235 -13.44 -17.62 -16.43
C ILE A 235 -12.22 -18.51 -16.19
N THR A 236 -11.36 -18.66 -17.21
CA THR A 236 -10.19 -19.53 -17.11
C THR A 236 -9.12 -18.95 -16.17
N PRO A 237 -8.20 -19.77 -15.62
CA PRO A 237 -7.08 -19.26 -14.83
C PRO A 237 -6.21 -18.23 -15.57
N GLN A 238 -6.07 -18.32 -16.90
CA GLN A 238 -5.40 -17.27 -17.69
C GLN A 238 -6.15 -15.94 -17.61
N VAL A 239 -7.47 -15.95 -17.78
CA VAL A 239 -8.31 -14.74 -17.71
C VAL A 239 -8.31 -14.14 -16.30
N ILE A 240 -8.35 -14.95 -15.24
CA ILE A 240 -8.22 -14.47 -13.85
C ILE A 240 -6.87 -13.77 -13.64
N ASN A 241 -5.78 -14.37 -14.15
CA ASN A 241 -4.43 -13.80 -14.02
C ASN A 241 -4.19 -12.58 -14.92
N ALA A 242 -4.89 -12.45 -16.05
CA ALA A 242 -4.90 -11.25 -16.87
C ALA A 242 -5.71 -10.12 -16.20
N ALA A 243 -6.91 -10.42 -15.70
CA ALA A 243 -7.74 -9.47 -14.96
C ALA A 243 -7.02 -8.93 -13.71
N ARG A 244 -6.28 -9.78 -12.98
CA ARG A 244 -5.42 -9.39 -11.84
C ARG A 244 -4.29 -8.40 -12.19
N LYS A 245 -3.90 -8.27 -13.45
CA LYS A 245 -2.92 -7.27 -13.92
C LYS A 245 -3.58 -5.94 -14.30
N ILE A 246 -4.90 -5.90 -14.45
CA ILE A 246 -5.68 -4.77 -14.98
C ILE A 246 -6.61 -4.17 -13.91
N TYR A 247 -7.05 -4.97 -12.93
CA TYR A 247 -7.94 -4.56 -11.84
C TYR A 247 -7.31 -4.84 -10.48
N GLY A 248 -7.51 -3.91 -9.54
CA GLY A 248 -7.31 -4.21 -8.12
C GLY A 248 -8.36 -5.26 -7.71
N VAL A 249 -7.91 -6.38 -7.15
CA VAL A 249 -8.83 -7.42 -6.66
C VAL A 249 -9.35 -6.97 -5.29
N GLY A 250 -10.60 -6.51 -5.26
CA GLY A 250 -11.34 -6.38 -4.01
C GLY A 250 -11.43 -7.74 -3.30
N SER A 251 -11.40 -7.72 -1.98
CA SER A 251 -11.51 -8.95 -1.18
C SER A 251 -12.88 -9.63 -1.35
N ILE A 252 -13.08 -10.82 -0.77
CA ILE A 252 -14.41 -11.44 -0.67
C ILE A 252 -15.20 -10.64 0.38
N GLU A 253 -15.78 -9.50 -0.03
CA GLU A 253 -16.39 -8.58 0.93
C GLU A 253 -17.76 -9.07 1.43
N GLU A 254 -18.54 -9.79 0.62
CA GLU A 254 -19.88 -10.21 1.00
C GLU A 254 -20.24 -11.64 0.55
N ALA A 255 -20.90 -12.38 1.46
CA ALA A 255 -21.51 -13.67 1.20
C ALA A 255 -23.04 -13.51 1.18
N TYR A 256 -23.64 -13.41 0.00
CA TYR A 256 -25.08 -13.21 -0.14
C TYR A 256 -25.85 -14.49 0.15
N SER A 257 -26.92 -14.40 0.95
CA SER A 257 -27.84 -15.52 1.15
C SER A 257 -28.94 -15.52 0.10
N ILE A 258 -29.01 -16.59 -0.69
CA ILE A 258 -30.13 -16.89 -1.59
C ILE A 258 -30.70 -18.24 -1.14
N GLU A 259 -31.99 -18.29 -0.82
CA GLU A 259 -32.68 -19.51 -0.35
C GLU A 259 -31.95 -20.20 0.83
N GLY A 260 -31.32 -19.41 1.71
CA GLY A 260 -30.52 -19.88 2.85
C GLY A 260 -29.07 -20.28 2.53
N ARG A 261 -28.67 -20.40 1.25
CA ARG A 261 -27.30 -20.71 0.83
C ARG A 261 -26.45 -19.45 0.72
N LYS A 262 -25.27 -19.44 1.33
CA LYS A 262 -24.28 -18.35 1.21
C LYS A 262 -23.46 -18.47 -0.07
N ILE A 263 -23.48 -17.46 -0.91
CA ILE A 263 -22.71 -17.37 -2.16
C ILE A 263 -21.60 -16.32 -1.98
N PRO A 264 -20.32 -16.69 -2.05
CA PRO A 264 -19.22 -15.75 -1.96
C PRO A 264 -19.06 -14.97 -3.27
N LEU A 265 -19.00 -13.65 -3.17
CA LEU A 265 -18.78 -12.74 -4.29
C LEU A 265 -17.36 -12.15 -4.26
N TYR A 266 -16.72 -12.05 -5.42
CA TYR A 266 -15.59 -11.16 -5.67
C TYR A 266 -16.09 -9.94 -6.42
N LYS A 267 -15.71 -8.76 -5.94
CA LYS A 267 -16.05 -7.49 -6.56
C LYS A 267 -14.79 -6.87 -7.14
N LEU A 268 -14.75 -6.71 -8.46
CA LEU A 268 -13.65 -6.02 -9.13
C LEU A 268 -13.98 -4.53 -9.23
N TYR A 269 -13.04 -3.70 -8.80
CA TYR A 269 -13.13 -2.25 -8.80
C TYR A 269 -12.13 -1.67 -9.81
N GLY A 270 -12.47 -0.56 -10.48
CA GLY A 270 -11.61 0.10 -11.45
C GLY A 270 -11.99 1.57 -11.66
N GLY A 271 -11.01 2.40 -12.01
CA GLY A 271 -11.18 3.83 -12.30
C GLY A 271 -11.62 4.12 -13.74
N GLU A 272 -11.91 5.39 -14.02
CA GLU A 272 -12.76 5.85 -15.13
C GLU A 272 -12.35 5.39 -16.55
N SER A 273 -11.06 5.23 -16.85
CA SER A 273 -10.60 4.93 -18.23
C SER A 273 -10.66 3.46 -18.66
N ARG A 274 -11.30 2.56 -17.89
CA ARG A 274 -11.21 1.09 -18.10
C ARG A 274 -12.49 0.40 -18.57
N ILE A 275 -13.55 1.15 -18.90
CA ILE A 275 -14.81 0.59 -19.41
C ILE A 275 -14.62 -0.11 -20.77
N GLU A 276 -13.91 0.52 -21.70
CA GLU A 276 -13.57 -0.10 -23.00
C GLU A 276 -12.70 -1.35 -22.83
N THR A 277 -11.77 -1.34 -21.86
CA THR A 277 -10.94 -2.50 -21.52
C THR A 277 -11.76 -3.64 -20.91
N ALA A 278 -12.75 -3.34 -20.06
CA ALA A 278 -13.69 -4.32 -19.53
C ALA A 278 -14.51 -4.96 -20.66
N GLN A 279 -15.04 -4.14 -21.57
CA GLN A 279 -15.81 -4.61 -22.73
C GLN A 279 -14.96 -5.44 -23.69
N ALA A 280 -13.72 -5.03 -23.98
CA ALA A 280 -12.79 -5.79 -24.81
C ALA A 280 -12.43 -7.15 -24.21
N VAL A 281 -12.17 -7.22 -22.88
CA VAL A 281 -11.93 -8.49 -22.17
C VAL A 281 -13.18 -9.37 -22.20
N LEU A 282 -14.37 -8.81 -21.96
CA LEU A 282 -15.64 -9.54 -22.07
C LEU A 282 -15.91 -10.05 -23.50
N GLN A 283 -15.45 -9.33 -24.53
CA GLN A 283 -15.59 -9.74 -25.92
C GLN A 283 -14.59 -10.84 -26.30
N ALA A 284 -13.32 -10.73 -25.90
CA ALA A 284 -12.30 -11.77 -26.09
C ALA A 284 -12.70 -13.10 -25.42
N ILE A 285 -13.25 -13.05 -24.20
CA ILE A 285 -13.80 -14.23 -23.50
C ILE A 285 -14.97 -14.85 -24.28
N ARG A 286 -15.77 -14.06 -25.01
CA ARG A 286 -16.91 -14.53 -25.80
C ARG A 286 -16.52 -15.06 -27.18
N THR A 287 -15.45 -14.56 -27.80
CA THR A 287 -14.98 -15.04 -29.11
C THR A 287 -13.98 -16.20 -28.98
N GLY A 288 -13.32 -16.36 -27.83
CA GLY A 288 -12.31 -17.38 -27.60
C GLY A 288 -10.90 -16.96 -28.02
N ASP A 289 -10.70 -15.70 -28.38
CA ASP A 289 -9.39 -15.14 -28.74
C ASP A 289 -8.60 -14.77 -27.47
N VAL A 290 -7.70 -15.66 -27.03
CA VAL A 290 -6.72 -15.45 -25.94
C VAL A 290 -5.36 -16.01 -26.31
#